data_AF-A0A158S056-F1
#
_entry.id   AF-A0A158S056-F1
#
_cell.length_a   1.000
_cell.length_b   1.000
_cell.length_c   1.000
_cell.angle_alpha   90.00
_cell.angle_beta   90.00
_cell.angle_gamma   90.00
#
_symmetry.space_group_name_H-M   'P 1'
#
loop_
_entity.id
_entity.type
_entity.pdbx_description
1 polymer ?
#
loop_
_entity_poly.entity_id
_entity_poly.type
_entity_poly.pdbx_seq_one_letter_code
_entity_poly.pdbx_strand_id
1 'polypeptide(L)'
;MPLKSIVIALFFLTACKTTEPPKVLPSHLDIEAVAQAKPKPTAAILTDPKANDLYNHEVEAWGDRIHAAGLRLCRFYKDLGEAVTCGPAPTPEAREKPVHTP
;
A
#
# COMPACT_ATOMS: atom_id res chain seq x y z
N MET A 1 34.66 -31.20 -29.35
CA MET A 1 33.31 -30.61 -29.23
C MET A 1 33.27 -29.35 -30.08
N PRO A 2 32.32 -29.19 -31.02
CA PRO A 2 32.32 -28.05 -31.94
C PRO A 2 32.08 -26.74 -31.18
N LEU A 3 32.91 -25.73 -31.46
CA LEU A 3 32.89 -24.38 -30.87
C LEU A 3 31.47 -23.76 -30.87
N LYS A 4 30.64 -24.12 -31.87
CA LYS A 4 29.23 -23.73 -31.98
C LYS A 4 28.37 -24.18 -30.79
N SER A 5 28.64 -25.35 -30.21
CA SER A 5 27.90 -25.86 -29.04
C SER A 5 28.23 -25.10 -27.75
N ILE A 6 29.43 -24.52 -27.65
CA ILE A 6 29.85 -23.73 -26.49
C ILE A 6 29.15 -22.37 -26.47
N VAL A 7 29.01 -21.73 -27.64
CA VAL A 7 28.36 -20.41 -27.74
C VAL A 7 26.87 -20.47 -27.34
N ILE A 8 26.17 -21.54 -27.68
CA ILE A 8 24.75 -21.71 -27.32
C ILE A 8 24.58 -21.91 -25.80
N ALA A 9 25.48 -22.66 -25.16
CA ALA A 9 25.43 -22.89 -23.72
C ALA A 9 25.69 -21.60 -22.91
N LEU A 10 26.53 -20.69 -23.40
CA LEU A 10 26.77 -19.40 -22.73
C LEU A 10 25.56 -18.45 -22.75
N PHE A 11 24.69 -18.53 -23.77
CA PHE A 11 23.48 -17.69 -23.84
C PHE A 11 22.39 -18.10 -22.84
N PHE A 12 22.37 -19.36 -22.38
CA PHE A 12 21.41 -19.80 -21.37
C PHE A 12 21.80 -19.38 -19.94
N LEU A 13 23.06 -18.98 -19.71
CA LEU A 13 23.54 -18.53 -18.40
C LEU A 13 23.28 -17.04 -18.12
N THR A 14 22.84 -16.26 -19.11
CA THR A 14 22.57 -14.81 -18.94
C THR A 14 21.13 -14.50 -18.51
N ALA A 15 20.26 -15.51 -18.42
CA ALA A 15 18.89 -15.37 -17.93
C ALA A 15 18.77 -15.49 -16.40
N CYS A 16 19.83 -15.17 -15.64
CA CYS A 16 19.68 -14.90 -14.22
C CYS A 16 18.77 -13.68 -14.07
N LYS A 17 17.52 -13.92 -13.68
CA LYS A 17 16.58 -12.90 -13.25
C LYS A 17 17.28 -12.08 -12.17
N THR A 18 17.69 -10.86 -12.52
CA THR A 18 18.33 -9.92 -11.59
C THR A 18 17.41 -9.74 -10.39
N THR A 19 17.82 -10.26 -9.24
CA THR A 19 17.21 -10.00 -7.93
C THR A 19 17.72 -8.66 -7.40
N GLU A 20 17.70 -7.61 -8.23
CA GLU A 20 17.94 -6.26 -7.71
C GLU A 20 16.72 -5.91 -6.85
N PRO A 21 16.92 -5.47 -5.59
CA PRO A 21 15.83 -4.91 -4.82
C PRO A 21 15.21 -3.75 -5.62
N PRO A 22 13.90 -3.53 -5.50
CA PRO A 22 13.23 -2.47 -6.23
C PRO A 22 13.95 -1.14 -5.99
N LYS A 23 14.34 -0.47 -7.09
CA LYS A 23 15.02 0.84 -7.04
C LYS A 23 14.16 1.93 -6.39
N VAL A 24 12.87 1.68 -6.22
CA VAL A 24 11.91 2.58 -5.60
C VAL A 24 11.32 1.88 -4.38
N LEU A 25 11.54 2.46 -3.20
CA LEU A 25 10.89 2.04 -1.96
C LEU A 25 9.46 2.58 -1.92
N PRO A 26 8.54 1.94 -1.17
CA PRO A 26 7.23 2.52 -0.97
C PRO A 26 7.36 3.86 -0.22
N SER A 27 6.35 4.72 -0.37
CA SER A 27 6.31 6.00 0.33
C SER A 27 6.43 5.81 1.84
N HIS A 28 7.33 6.54 2.51
CA HIS A 28 7.43 6.50 3.97
C HIS A 28 6.10 6.91 4.62
N LEU A 29 5.33 7.80 3.98
CA LEU A 29 4.04 8.27 4.51
C LEU A 29 3.02 7.14 4.56
N ASP A 30 3.09 6.20 3.63
CA ASP A 30 2.21 5.04 3.63
C ASP A 30 2.59 4.06 4.75
N ILE A 31 3.90 3.86 4.98
CA ILE A 31 4.41 3.06 6.10
C ILE A 31 3.99 3.68 7.43
N GLU A 32 4.21 4.99 7.60
CA GLU A 32 3.82 5.71 8.81
C GLU A 32 2.31 5.66 9.03
N ALA A 33 1.51 5.86 7.98
CA ALA A 33 0.06 5.79 8.07
C ALA A 33 -0.43 4.43 8.57
N VAL A 34 0.04 3.31 8.00
CA VAL A 34 -0.39 1.97 8.45
C VAL A 34 0.18 1.61 9.83
N ALA A 35 1.26 2.25 10.25
CA ALA A 35 1.83 2.10 11.59
C ALA A 35 1.14 2.99 12.66
N GLN A 36 0.25 3.90 12.27
CA GLN A 36 -0.49 4.74 13.22
C GLN A 36 -1.34 3.88 14.15
N ALA A 37 -1.16 4.07 15.46
CA ALA A 37 -1.99 3.43 16.46
C ALA A 37 -3.46 3.85 16.29
N LYS A 38 -4.37 2.90 16.47
CA LYS A 38 -5.81 3.18 16.56
C LYS A 38 -6.07 4.20 17.68
N PRO A 39 -6.99 5.18 17.48
CA PRO A 39 -7.46 6.05 18.54
C PRO A 39 -7.91 5.24 19.76
N LYS A 40 -7.45 5.65 20.96
CA LYS A 40 -7.80 4.96 22.20
C LYS A 40 -9.15 5.49 22.72
N PRO A 41 -10.09 4.62 23.06
CA PRO A 41 -11.33 5.06 23.70
C PRO A 41 -11.02 5.69 25.07
N THR A 42 -11.83 6.66 25.49
CA THR A 42 -11.79 7.24 26.84
C THR A 42 -13.03 6.82 27.62
N ALA A 43 -13.01 6.90 28.95
CA ALA A 43 -14.18 6.56 29.77
C ALA A 43 -15.41 7.45 29.45
N ALA A 44 -15.19 8.67 28.97
CA ALA A 44 -16.26 9.61 28.65
C ALA A 44 -17.21 9.10 27.57
N ILE A 45 -16.75 8.25 26.65
CA ILE A 45 -17.62 7.70 25.57
C ILE A 45 -18.78 6.85 26.11
N LEU A 46 -18.67 6.36 27.35
CA LEU A 46 -19.70 5.53 27.98
C LEU A 46 -20.87 6.35 28.51
N THR A 47 -20.68 7.65 28.76
CA THR A 47 -21.67 8.49 29.43
C THR A 47 -21.99 9.79 28.69
N ASP A 48 -21.15 10.21 27.74
CA ASP A 48 -21.36 11.41 26.92
C ASP A 48 -21.55 11.01 25.43
N PRO A 49 -22.76 11.19 24.87
CA PRO A 49 -23.03 10.91 23.45
C PRO A 49 -22.13 11.69 22.50
N LYS A 50 -21.77 12.94 22.83
CA LYS A 50 -20.89 13.76 21.98
C LYS A 50 -19.47 13.20 21.96
N ALA A 51 -18.98 12.73 23.11
CA ALA A 51 -17.67 12.08 23.19
C ALA A 51 -17.63 10.78 22.38
N ASN A 52 -18.72 10.00 22.41
CA ASN A 52 -18.87 8.80 21.59
C ASN A 52 -18.86 9.12 20.09
N ASP A 53 -19.62 10.13 19.66
CA ASP A 53 -19.69 10.52 18.24
C ASP A 53 -18.33 11.00 17.71
N LEU A 54 -17.60 11.81 18.49
CA LEU A 54 -16.25 12.26 18.14
C LEU A 54 -15.28 11.08 18.03
N TYR A 55 -15.32 10.15 18.99
CA TYR A 55 -14.47 8.96 18.95
C TYR A 55 -14.77 8.09 17.73
N ASN A 56 -16.05 7.86 17.41
CA ASN A 56 -16.43 7.08 16.23
C ASN A 56 -15.93 7.76 14.95
N HIS A 57 -16.11 9.07 14.82
CA HIS A 57 -15.57 9.84 13.70
C HIS A 57 -14.04 9.72 13.58
N GLU A 58 -13.31 9.81 14.69
CA GLU A 58 -11.85 9.64 14.69
C GLU A 58 -11.41 8.23 14.28
N VAL A 59 -12.14 7.20 14.72
CA VAL A 59 -11.88 5.80 14.35
C VAL A 59 -12.12 5.57 12.86
N GLU A 60 -13.22 6.07 12.31
CA GLU A 60 -13.51 5.95 10.88
C GLU A 60 -12.46 6.69 10.05
N ALA A 61 -12.12 7.93 10.43
CA ALA A 61 -11.09 8.71 9.75
C ALA A 61 -9.71 8.03 9.83
N TRP A 62 -9.37 7.39 10.96
CA TRP A 62 -8.16 6.57 11.07
C TRP A 62 -8.24 5.35 10.14
N GLY A 63 -9.36 4.64 10.12
CA GLY A 63 -9.62 3.49 9.25
C GLY A 63 -9.42 3.82 7.77
N ASP A 64 -9.99 4.92 7.31
CA ASP A 64 -9.86 5.40 5.92
C ASP A 64 -8.41 5.66 5.53
N ARG A 65 -7.65 6.33 6.42
CA ARG A 65 -6.22 6.63 6.18
C ARG A 65 -5.39 5.37 6.08
N ILE A 66 -5.54 4.43 7.02
CA ILE A 66 -4.76 3.18 7.00
C ILE A 66 -5.18 2.30 5.82
N HIS A 67 -6.45 2.28 5.46
CA HIS A 67 -6.95 1.47 4.34
C HIS A 67 -6.39 2.00 3.02
N ALA A 68 -6.46 3.31 2.80
CA ALA A 68 -5.93 3.93 1.59
C ALA A 68 -4.41 3.72 1.44
N ALA A 69 -3.64 3.88 2.53
CA ALA A 69 -2.20 3.61 2.56
C ALA A 69 -1.89 2.12 2.33
N GLY A 70 -2.60 1.23 3.01
CA GLY A 70 -2.46 -0.22 2.86
C GLY A 70 -2.74 -0.71 1.44
N LEU A 71 -3.71 -0.12 0.73
CA LEU A 71 -3.95 -0.45 -0.68
C LEU A 71 -2.80 -0.02 -1.61
N ARG A 72 -2.16 1.12 -1.34
CA ARG A 72 -0.97 1.55 -2.09
C ARG A 72 0.20 0.62 -1.84
N LEU A 73 0.45 0.26 -0.59
CA LEU A 73 1.48 -0.73 -0.21
C LEU A 73 1.20 -2.10 -0.81
N CYS A 74 -0.04 -2.58 -0.76
CA CYS A 74 -0.43 -3.86 -1.34
C CYS A 74 -0.08 -3.91 -2.84
N ARG A 75 -0.43 -2.86 -3.59
CA ARG A 75 -0.12 -2.77 -5.03
C ARG A 75 1.38 -2.73 -5.27
N PHE A 76 2.12 -1.96 -4.47
CA PHE A 76 3.57 -1.95 -4.52
C PHE A 76 4.15 -3.37 -4.40
N TYR A 77 3.75 -4.15 -3.38
CA TYR A 77 4.23 -5.52 -3.21
C TYR A 77 3.74 -6.48 -4.30
N LYS A 78 2.49 -6.32 -4.77
CA LYS A 78 1.97 -7.07 -5.91
C LYS A 78 2.82 -6.86 -7.17
N ASP A 79 3.23 -5.62 -7.42
CA ASP A 79 4.07 -5.27 -8.58
C ASP A 79 5.50 -5.84 -8.45
N LEU A 80 5.96 -6.14 -7.23
CA LEU A 80 7.19 -6.90 -6.98
C LEU A 80 7.04 -8.42 -7.21
N GLY A 81 5.82 -8.90 -7.45
CA GLY A 81 5.50 -10.30 -7.65
C GLY A 81 5.01 -11.05 -6.42
N GLU A 82 4.69 -10.35 -5.33
CA GLU A 82 4.06 -10.97 -4.17
C GLU A 82 2.65 -11.48 -4.52
N ALA A 83 2.31 -12.67 -4.00
CA ALA A 83 1.04 -13.33 -4.24
C ALA A 83 -0.08 -12.75 -3.36
N VAL A 84 -0.43 -11.49 -3.59
CA VAL A 84 -1.45 -10.76 -2.82
C VAL A 84 -2.62 -10.29 -3.70
N THR A 85 -3.81 -10.27 -3.12
CA THR A 85 -5.01 -9.70 -3.74
C THR A 85 -5.29 -8.33 -3.14
N CYS A 86 -5.17 -7.28 -3.95
CA CYS A 86 -5.43 -5.91 -3.53
C CYS A 86 -6.83 -5.47 -3.95
N GLY A 87 -7.48 -4.64 -3.11
CA GLY A 87 -8.76 -4.01 -3.44
C GLY A 87 -8.68 -3.09 -4.67
N PRO A 88 -9.85 -2.70 -5.22
CA PRO A 88 -9.95 -1.99 -6.49
C PRO A 88 -9.13 -0.69 -6.49
N ALA A 89 -8.47 -0.40 -7.61
CA ALA A 89 -7.83 0.89 -7.83
C ALA A 89 -8.88 2.01 -7.84
N PRO A 90 -8.60 3.19 -7.25
CA PRO A 90 -9.47 4.33 -7.45
C PRO A 90 -9.54 4.63 -8.94
N THR A 91 -10.76 4.78 -9.46
CA THR A 91 -10.98 5.12 -10.87
C THR A 91 -10.44 6.54 -11.17
N PRO A 92 -10.02 6.82 -12.41
CA PRO A 92 -9.55 8.16 -12.80
C PRO A 92 -10.53 9.29 -12.47
N GLU A 93 -11.85 9.04 -12.60
CA GLU A 93 -12.91 10.02 -12.29
C GLU A 93 -12.94 10.44 -10.81
N ALA A 94 -12.53 9.57 -9.89
CA ALA A 94 -12.44 9.92 -8.47
C ALA A 94 -11.26 10.85 -8.17
N ARG A 95 -10.29 10.97 -9.08
CA ARG A 95 -9.06 11.76 -8.90
C ARG A 95 -9.23 13.22 -9.34
N GLU A 96 -10.31 13.54 -10.07
CA GLU A 96 -10.49 14.84 -10.73
C GLU A 96 -11.46 15.79 -10.02
N LYS A 97 -12.31 15.34 -9.09
CA LYS A 97 -13.19 16.27 -8.36
C LYS A 97 -12.35 17.15 -7.42
N PRO A 98 -12.24 18.47 -7.67
CA PRO A 98 -11.64 19.38 -6.70
C PRO A 98 -12.51 19.37 -5.45
N VAL A 99 -11.88 19.32 -4.27
CA VAL A 99 -12.57 19.59 -3.01
C VAL A 99 -13.06 21.03 -3.09
N HIS A 100 -14.33 21.23 -3.38
CA HIS A 100 -14.95 22.54 -3.31
C HIS A 100 -15.02 22.90 -1.82
N THR A 101 -14.09 23.73 -1.37
CA THR A 101 -14.14 24.35 -0.05
C THR A 101 -15.29 25.37 -0.07
N PRO A 102 -16.22 25.35 0.91
CA PRO A 102 -17.27 26.37 1.01
C PRO A 102 -16.70 27.76 1.32
#